data_AF-A0A929XFZ1-F1
#
_entry.id   AF-A0A929XFZ1-F1
#
_cell.length_a   1.000
_cell.length_b   1.000
_cell.length_c   1.000
_cell.angle_alpha   90.00
_cell.angle_beta   90.00
_cell.angle_gamma   90.00
#
_symmetry.space_group_name_H-M   'P 1'
#
loop_
_entity.id
_entity.type
_entity.pdbx_description
1 polymer ?
#
loop_
_entity_poly.entity_id
_entity_poly.type
_entity_poly.pdbx_seq_one_letter_code
_entity_poly.pdbx_strand_id
1 'polypeptide(L)' 'MSKYSNELKLKVIKYYLEEHHSYSECCKKFNIPSSKSILTWIKKI' A
#
# COMPACT_ATOMS: atom_id res chain seq x y z
N MET A 1 -0.28 14.19 -12.51
CA MET A 1 -1.45 13.33 -12.21
C MET A 1 -1.03 12.19 -11.30
N SER A 2 -0.90 12.45 -10.01
CA SER A 2 -0.55 11.44 -9.01
C SER A 2 -1.80 10.60 -8.74
N LYS A 3 -1.96 9.49 -9.47
CA LYS A 3 -3.13 8.58 -9.36
C LYS A 3 -3.32 7.99 -7.96
N TYR A 4 -2.32 8.13 -7.09
CA TYR A 4 -2.38 7.82 -5.66
C TYR A 4 -1.73 8.95 -4.87
N SER A 5 -2.50 9.58 -3.99
CA SER A 5 -1.98 10.60 -3.08
C SER A 5 -0.98 9.97 -2.11
N ASN A 6 0.04 10.73 -1.69
CA ASN A 6 1.07 10.24 -0.77
C ASN A 6 0.46 9.73 0.55
N GLU A 7 -0.63 10.33 1.01
CA GLU A 7 -1.41 9.84 2.16
C GLU A 7 -1.92 8.41 2.00
N LEU A 8 -2.37 8.03 0.80
CA LEU A 8 -2.92 6.70 0.53
C LEU A 8 -1.79 5.67 0.58
N LYS A 9 -0.61 6.01 0.04
CA LYS A 9 0.60 5.17 0.15
C LYS A 9 1.01 4.99 1.61
N LEU A 10 1.07 6.08 2.38
CA LEU A 10 1.42 6.04 3.80
C LEU A 10 0.42 5.22 4.61
N LYS A 11 -0.89 5.39 4.40
CA LYS A 11 -1.92 4.56 5.03
C LYS A 11 -1.71 3.08 4.77
N VAL A 12 -1.41 2.69 3.52
CA VAL A 12 -1.19 1.29 3.14
C VAL A 12 0.06 0.71 3.81
N ILE A 13 1.17 1.47 3.81
CA ILE A 13 2.43 1.03 4.45
C ILE A 13 2.25 0.92 5.97
N LYS A 14 1.56 1.88 6.58
CA LYS A 14 1.29 1.87 8.02
C LYS A 14 0.38 0.71 8.43
N TYR A 15 -0.68 0.47 7.65
CA TYR A 15 -1.59 -0.66 7.84
C TYR A 15 -0.86 -2.02 7.69
N TYR A 16 0.06 -2.11 6.72
CA TYR A 16 0.93 -3.27 6.56
C TYR A 16 1.88 -3.48 7.76
N LEU A 17 2.50 -2.41 8.26
CA LEU A 17 3.46 -2.46 9.38
C LEU A 17 2.80 -2.69 10.74
N GLU A 18 1.66 -2.06 11.02
CA GLU A 18 0.98 -2.15 12.32
C GLU A 18 0.26 -3.49 12.48
N GLU A 19 -0.31 -4.03 11.40
CA GLU A 19 -1.30 -5.10 11.51
C GLU A 19 -0.82 -6.40 10.81
N HIS A 20 0.44 -6.44 10.32
CA HIS A 20 1.07 -7.61 9.65
C HIS A 20 0.21 -8.22 8.51
N HIS A 21 -0.60 -7.41 7.86
CA HIS A 21 -1.48 -7.89 6.79
C HIS A 21 -0.70 -8.29 5.56
N SER A 22 -1.14 -9.36 4.90
CA SER A 22 -0.60 -9.75 3.61
C SER A 22 -0.91 -8.70 2.53
N TYR A 23 -0.01 -8.54 1.56
CA TYR A 23 -0.18 -7.58 0.46
C TYR A 23 -1.53 -7.69 -0.26
N SER A 24 -2.12 -8.90 -0.34
CA SER A 24 -3.45 -9.13 -0.91
C SER A 24 -4.57 -8.42 -0.15
N GLU A 25 -4.53 -8.41 1.18
CA GLU A 25 -5.56 -7.78 2.01
C GLU A 25 -5.47 -6.26 1.91
N CYS A 26 -4.25 -5.71 1.94
CA CYS A 26 -4.03 -4.30 1.63
C CYS A 26 -4.51 -3.93 0.23
N CYS A 27 -4.24 -4.76 -0.79
CA CYS A 27 -4.73 -4.54 -2.15
C CYS A 27 -6.26 -4.49 -2.22
N LYS A 28 -6.95 -5.44 -1.58
CA LYS A 28 -8.42 -5.45 -1.52
C LYS A 28 -8.97 -4.24 -0.78
N LYS A 29 -8.45 -3.94 0.42
CA LYS A 29 -8.93 -2.87 1.29
C LYS A 29 -8.80 -1.49 0.64
N PHE A 30 -7.67 -1.24 -0.02
CA PHE A 30 -7.36 0.04 -0.65
C PHE A 30 -7.67 0.07 -2.16
N ASN A 31 -8.31 -0.99 -2.67
CA ASN A 31 -8.60 -1.17 -4.10
C ASN A 31 -7.36 -0.98 -5.00
N ILE A 32 -6.20 -1.41 -4.51
CA ILE A 32 -4.94 -1.33 -5.25
C ILE A 32 -4.88 -2.55 -6.16
N PRO A 33 -4.77 -2.35 -7.49
CA PRO A 33 -4.79 -3.44 -8.44
C PRO A 33 -3.50 -4.26 -8.44
N SER A 34 -2.42 -3.76 -7.82
CA SER A 34 -1.13 -4.44 -7.88
C SER A 34 -0.39 -4.41 -6.55
N SER A 35 -0.19 -5.60 -5.99
CA SER A 35 0.66 -5.84 -4.81
C SER A 35 2.10 -5.36 -5.05
N LYS A 36 2.54 -5.37 -6.32
CA LYS A 36 3.82 -4.79 -6.75
C LYS A 36 3.92 -3.30 -6.46
N SER A 37 2.83 -2.54 -6.59
CA SER A 37 2.83 -1.11 -6.27
C SER A 37 3.11 -0.88 -4.79
N ILE A 38 2.52 -1.70 -3.91
CA ILE A 38 2.74 -1.64 -2.46
C ILE A 38 4.20 -1.98 -2.12
N LEU A 39 4.74 -3.05 -2.70
CA LEU A 39 6.17 -3.41 -2.59
C LEU A 39 7.09 -2.27 -3.04
N THR A 40 6.80 -1.65 -4.17
CA THR A 40 7.57 -0.49 -4.65
C THR A 40 7.50 0.69 -3.68
N TRP A 41 6.37 0.91 -3.00
CA TRP A 41 6.25 2.01 -2.02
C TRP A 41 7.02 1.71 -0.74
N ILE A 42 6.95 0.49 -0.22
CA ILE A 42 7.71 0.07 0.96
C ILE A 42 9.22 0.12 0.67
N LYS A 43 9.64 -0.32 -0.52
CA LYS A 43 11.05 -0.33 -0.94
C LYS A 43 11.61 1.06 -1.27
N LYS A 44 10.74 2.06 -1.42
CA LYS A 44 11.10 3.44 -1.75
C LYS A 44 10.95 4.38 -0.54
N ILE A 45 10.63 3.82 0.63
CA ILE A 45 10.90 4.45 1.93
C ILE A 45 12.39 4.32 2.23
#